data_AF-A0A4V1RWL6-F1
#
_entry.id   AF-A0A4V1RWL6-F1
#
_cell.length_a   1.000
_cell.length_b   1.000
_cell.length_c   1.000
_cell.angle_alpha   90.00
_cell.angle_beta   90.00
_cell.angle_gamma   90.00
#
_symmetry.space_group_name_H-M   'P 1'
#
loop_
_entity.id
_entity.type
_entity.pdbx_description
1 polymer ?
#
loop_
_entity_poly.entity_id
_entity_poly.type
_entity_poly.pdbx_seq_one_letter_code
_entity_poly.pdbx_strand_id
1 'polypeptide(L)'
;MTTEIKETFEQWLERIAEIKPWSPGEGQEPIDMYVTRLDGAYLCFGNLTEDVRWLYNKGITEQIQKKDPDGNTACIGFNPAEQKWYGWSHRAYYGFGVGYTVQKDGANYSPANEVDFLEWAINFHTEPEHLLVSGELGQTDGAGHPGAKITWTYADTIGNEALRGKQGQAFCTFPPKWGRGEWTALTLDDAKQMAIDFAESVS
;
A
#
# COMPACT_ATOMS: atom_id res chain seq x y z
N MET A 1 -25.05 -32.26 14.64
CA MET A 1 -24.60 -31.14 13.79
C MET A 1 -24.91 -29.87 14.55
N THR A 2 -23.90 -29.26 15.16
CA THR A 2 -24.04 -27.95 15.79
C THR A 2 -24.10 -26.91 14.69
N THR A 3 -25.24 -26.25 14.55
CA THR A 3 -25.40 -25.10 13.67
C THR A 3 -24.57 -23.98 14.26
N GLU A 4 -23.39 -23.74 13.71
CA GLU A 4 -22.56 -22.61 14.09
C GLU A 4 -23.34 -21.34 13.71
N ILE A 5 -23.80 -20.60 14.71
CA ILE A 5 -24.48 -19.32 14.47
C ILE A 5 -23.39 -18.36 14.01
N LYS A 6 -23.41 -18.03 12.72
CA LYS A 6 -22.48 -17.04 12.16
C LYS A 6 -22.79 -15.69 12.79
N GLU A 7 -21.77 -15.11 13.43
CA GLU A 7 -21.83 -13.76 14.01
C GLU A 7 -22.35 -12.74 12.97
N THR A 8 -23.22 -11.83 13.38
CA THR A 8 -23.72 -10.74 12.54
C THR A 8 -22.66 -9.65 12.35
N PHE A 9 -22.85 -8.76 11.37
CA PHE A 9 -21.92 -7.64 11.16
C PHE A 9 -21.89 -6.68 12.35
N GLU A 10 -23.05 -6.44 12.97
CA GLU A 10 -23.20 -5.54 14.10
C GLU A 10 -22.49 -6.10 15.33
N GLN A 11 -22.65 -7.40 15.62
CA GLN A 11 -21.90 -8.09 16.68
C GLN A 11 -20.39 -8.06 16.43
N TRP A 12 -19.98 -8.30 15.18
CA TRP A 12 -18.57 -8.21 14.78
C TRP A 12 -18.02 -6.79 15.02
N LEU A 13 -18.75 -5.75 14.62
CA LEU A 13 -18.31 -4.37 14.75
C LEU A 13 -18.21 -3.94 16.23
N GLU A 14 -19.17 -4.30 17.06
CA GLU A 14 -19.13 -4.06 18.51
C GLU A 14 -17.93 -4.72 19.19
N ARG A 15 -17.56 -5.91 18.72
CA ARG A 15 -16.42 -6.67 19.22
C ARG A 15 -15.09 -6.03 18.84
N ILE A 16 -14.91 -5.58 17.60
CA ILE A 16 -13.62 -5.06 17.13
C ILE A 16 -13.42 -3.56 17.36
N ALA A 17 -14.50 -2.79 17.53
CA ALA A 17 -14.46 -1.34 17.51
C ALA A 17 -15.25 -0.72 18.67
N GLU A 18 -14.88 0.52 19.00
CA GLU A 18 -15.61 1.39 19.92
C GLU A 18 -15.89 2.74 19.26
N ILE A 19 -16.93 3.42 19.72
CA ILE A 19 -17.31 4.75 19.23
C ILE A 19 -16.57 5.81 20.04
N LYS A 20 -15.96 6.77 19.34
CA LYS A 20 -15.40 7.99 19.93
C LYS A 20 -15.93 9.23 19.22
N PRO A 21 -16.25 10.31 19.96
CA PRO A 21 -16.60 11.57 19.33
C PRO A 21 -15.35 12.21 18.69
N TRP A 22 -15.51 12.77 17.51
CA TRP A 22 -14.49 13.57 16.84
C TRP A 22 -15.05 14.94 16.48
N SER A 23 -14.28 15.98 16.79
CA SER A 23 -14.65 17.37 16.49
C SER A 23 -13.90 17.83 15.25
N PRO A 24 -14.60 18.25 14.17
CA PRO A 24 -13.95 18.73 12.94
C PRO A 24 -13.30 20.11 13.10
N GLY A 25 -13.53 20.79 14.23
CA GLY A 25 -13.07 22.16 14.47
C GLY A 25 -14.05 22.96 15.32
N GLU A 26 -13.66 24.19 15.64
CA GLU A 26 -14.43 25.09 16.50
C GLU A 26 -15.83 25.39 15.90
N GLY A 27 -16.88 25.19 16.69
CA GLY A 27 -18.26 25.45 16.29
C GLY A 27 -18.95 24.36 15.47
N GLN A 28 -18.31 23.20 15.25
CA GLN A 28 -18.96 22.05 14.61
C GLN A 28 -19.36 20.98 15.63
N GLU A 29 -20.56 20.42 15.46
CA GLU A 29 -21.04 19.31 16.28
C GLU A 29 -20.13 18.08 16.13
N PRO A 30 -19.81 17.37 17.22
CA PRO A 30 -19.03 16.14 17.14
C PRO A 30 -19.71 15.09 16.25
N ILE A 31 -18.89 14.36 15.51
CA ILE A 31 -19.32 13.22 14.70
C ILE A 31 -18.76 11.96 15.36
N ASP A 32 -19.58 10.92 15.46
CA ASP A 32 -19.14 9.63 15.96
C ASP A 32 -18.16 8.98 14.98
N MET A 33 -17.07 8.43 15.49
CA MET A 33 -16.09 7.63 14.75
C MET A 33 -15.97 6.26 15.38
N TYR A 34 -15.99 5.23 14.56
CA TYR A 34 -15.52 3.91 14.97
C TYR A 34 -14.00 3.90 14.94
N VAL A 35 -13.42 3.51 16.07
CA VAL A 35 -12.00 3.23 16.20
C VAL A 35 -11.80 1.78 16.63
N THR A 36 -10.72 1.14 16.19
CA THR A 36 -10.35 -0.21 16.63
C THR A 36 -10.16 -0.21 18.14
N ARG A 37 -10.60 -1.29 18.81
CA ARG A 37 -10.32 -1.50 20.23
C ARG A 37 -8.86 -1.85 20.50
N LEU A 38 -8.18 -2.42 19.50
CA LEU A 38 -6.80 -2.90 19.63
C LEU A 38 -5.82 -1.74 19.86
N ASP A 39 -5.91 -0.68 19.05
CA ASP A 39 -4.94 0.41 19.05
C ASP A 39 -5.55 1.80 18.80
N GLY A 40 -6.89 1.91 18.81
CA GLY A 40 -7.59 3.18 18.63
C GLY A 40 -7.51 3.74 17.21
N ALA A 41 -7.17 2.91 16.22
CA ALA A 41 -7.10 3.30 14.82
C ALA A 41 -8.49 3.64 14.27
N TYR A 42 -8.61 4.74 13.54
CA TYR A 42 -9.81 5.09 12.83
C TYR A 42 -10.21 4.02 11.80
N LEU A 43 -11.46 3.59 11.85
CA LEU A 43 -12.07 2.67 10.89
C LEU A 43 -12.97 3.40 9.90
N CYS A 44 -14.00 4.07 10.41
CA CYS A 44 -14.98 4.83 9.63
C CYS A 44 -15.76 5.79 10.53
N PHE A 45 -16.44 6.78 9.95
CA PHE A 45 -17.45 7.56 10.66
C PHE A 45 -18.68 6.70 10.97
N GLY A 46 -19.41 7.03 12.05
CA GLY A 46 -20.56 6.27 12.52
C GLY A 46 -21.71 6.19 11.51
N ASN A 47 -21.82 7.15 10.60
CA ASN A 47 -22.78 7.12 9.49
C ASN A 47 -22.28 6.38 8.24
N LEU A 48 -21.06 5.83 8.27
CA LEU A 48 -20.40 5.13 7.16
C LEU A 48 -20.00 3.70 7.54
N THR A 49 -20.71 3.06 8.47
CA THR A 49 -20.39 1.68 8.92
C THR A 49 -20.43 0.66 7.79
N GLU A 50 -21.27 0.87 6.78
CA GLU A 50 -21.33 -0.02 5.61
C GLU A 50 -20.00 -0.07 4.84
N ASP A 51 -19.20 1.00 4.88
CA ASP A 51 -17.90 1.08 4.19
C ASP A 51 -16.86 0.12 4.78
N VAL A 52 -17.10 -0.40 5.99
CA VAL A 52 -16.23 -1.41 6.62
C VAL A 52 -16.83 -2.82 6.58
N ARG A 53 -18.01 -3.02 6.00
CA ARG A 53 -18.64 -4.36 5.87
C ARG A 53 -17.78 -5.33 5.06
N TRP A 54 -16.96 -4.83 4.15
CA TRP A 54 -16.05 -5.69 3.38
C TRP A 54 -15.00 -6.38 4.28
N LEU A 55 -14.55 -5.73 5.37
CA LEU A 55 -13.62 -6.33 6.33
C LEU A 55 -14.26 -7.54 7.04
N TYR A 56 -15.51 -7.39 7.47
CA TYR A 56 -16.32 -8.49 7.99
C TYR A 56 -16.50 -9.61 6.96
N ASN A 57 -16.87 -9.26 5.72
CA ASN A 57 -17.04 -10.25 4.65
C ASN A 57 -15.73 -10.97 4.30
N LYS A 58 -14.58 -10.33 4.52
CA LYS A 58 -13.25 -10.91 4.40
C LYS A 58 -12.82 -11.72 5.61
N GLY A 59 -13.58 -11.76 6.70
CA GLY A 59 -13.23 -12.50 7.91
C GLY A 59 -12.07 -11.89 8.70
N ILE A 60 -11.85 -10.58 8.56
CA ILE A 60 -10.86 -9.86 9.38
C ILE A 60 -11.35 -9.81 10.83
N THR A 61 -10.46 -10.06 11.79
CA THR A 61 -10.81 -10.15 13.23
C THR A 61 -10.23 -9.00 14.05
N GLU A 62 -10.07 -9.19 15.37
CA GLU A 62 -9.58 -8.19 16.35
C GLU A 62 -8.22 -7.59 15.99
N GLN A 63 -7.47 -8.26 15.12
CA GLN A 63 -6.12 -7.83 14.72
C GLN A 63 -6.13 -6.73 13.66
N ILE A 64 -7.24 -6.00 13.53
CA ILE A 64 -7.32 -4.79 12.71
C ILE A 64 -6.65 -3.62 13.44
N GLN A 65 -5.72 -2.96 12.75
CA GLN A 65 -4.81 -2.00 13.39
C GLN A 65 -4.17 -1.04 12.39
N LYS A 66 -3.44 -0.06 12.91
CA LYS A 66 -2.56 0.82 12.15
C LYS A 66 -1.46 0.01 11.47
N LYS A 67 -0.96 0.53 10.34
CA LYS A 67 0.22 -0.03 9.67
C LYS A 67 1.53 0.33 10.38
N ASP A 68 1.56 1.46 11.07
CA ASP A 68 2.71 1.99 11.80
C ASP A 68 2.26 2.76 13.07
N PRO A 69 3.15 3.01 14.05
CA PRO A 69 2.79 3.66 15.32
C PRO A 69 2.28 5.11 15.18
N ASP A 70 2.72 5.83 14.15
CA ASP A 70 2.39 7.24 13.91
C ASP A 70 1.09 7.39 13.10
N GLY A 71 0.60 6.29 12.51
CA GLY A 71 -0.65 6.22 11.78
C GLY A 71 -1.86 6.48 12.67
N ASN A 72 -2.93 6.96 12.04
CA ASN A 72 -4.23 7.18 12.70
C ASN A 72 -5.34 6.29 12.16
N THR A 73 -5.13 5.64 11.02
CA THR A 73 -6.15 4.86 10.31
C THR A 73 -5.80 3.38 10.34
N ALA A 74 -6.82 2.53 10.51
CA ALA A 74 -6.65 1.09 10.39
C ALA A 74 -6.41 0.72 8.93
N CYS A 75 -5.27 0.08 8.68
CA CYS A 75 -4.82 -0.23 7.32
C CYS A 75 -4.39 -1.68 7.14
N ILE A 76 -4.33 -2.47 8.21
CA ILE A 76 -4.02 -3.89 8.13
C ILE A 76 -4.90 -4.72 9.07
N GLY A 77 -5.07 -6.00 8.77
CA GLY A 77 -5.89 -6.93 9.57
C GLY A 77 -5.66 -8.39 9.20
N PHE A 78 -5.94 -9.30 10.14
CA PHE A 78 -5.69 -10.74 9.97
C PHE A 78 -6.99 -11.52 9.75
N ASN A 79 -6.97 -12.44 8.78
CA ASN A 79 -8.00 -13.46 8.60
C ASN A 79 -7.44 -14.83 9.04
N PRO A 80 -7.92 -15.41 10.15
CA PRO A 80 -7.45 -16.70 10.65
C PRO A 80 -7.88 -17.90 9.80
N ALA A 81 -8.99 -17.82 9.06
CA ALA A 81 -9.43 -18.91 8.20
C ALA A 81 -8.53 -19.05 6.97
N GLU A 82 -8.06 -17.93 6.41
CA GLU A 82 -7.13 -17.91 5.27
C GLU A 82 -5.65 -17.96 5.68
N GLN A 83 -5.34 -17.74 6.97
CA GLN A 83 -3.96 -17.56 7.45
C GLN A 83 -3.24 -16.43 6.68
N LYS A 84 -3.94 -15.30 6.50
CA LYS A 84 -3.44 -14.15 5.75
C LYS A 84 -3.58 -12.84 6.51
N TRP A 85 -2.58 -12.00 6.34
CA TRP A 85 -2.65 -10.58 6.67
C TRP A 85 -3.06 -9.78 5.44
N TYR A 86 -4.03 -8.90 5.61
CA TYR A 86 -4.47 -7.97 4.58
C TYR A 86 -3.93 -6.59 4.88
N GLY A 87 -3.51 -5.89 3.84
CA GLY A 87 -3.21 -4.46 3.86
C GLY A 87 -4.13 -3.72 2.91
N TRP A 88 -4.52 -2.49 3.24
CA TRP A 88 -5.41 -1.69 2.42
C TRP A 88 -5.21 -0.17 2.58
N SER A 89 -5.71 0.55 1.59
CA SER A 89 -5.94 1.99 1.59
C SER A 89 -7.25 2.31 0.86
N HIS A 90 -7.52 3.60 0.63
CA HIS A 90 -8.62 4.04 -0.25
C HIS A 90 -8.45 3.60 -1.72
N ARG A 91 -7.25 3.19 -2.15
CA ARG A 91 -6.95 2.84 -3.55
C ARG A 91 -7.02 1.35 -3.82
N ALA A 92 -6.62 0.51 -2.86
CA ALA A 92 -6.47 -0.93 -3.07
C ALA A 92 -6.46 -1.70 -1.75
N TYR A 93 -6.71 -3.01 -1.84
CA TYR A 93 -6.48 -3.97 -0.76
C TYR A 93 -5.86 -5.25 -1.31
N TYR A 94 -5.02 -5.94 -0.53
CA TYR A 94 -4.46 -7.25 -0.90
C TYR A 94 -4.13 -8.09 0.33
N GLY A 95 -4.11 -9.42 0.18
CA GLY A 95 -3.89 -10.38 1.25
C GLY A 95 -2.62 -11.22 1.03
N PHE A 96 -1.80 -11.32 2.06
CA PHE A 96 -0.50 -11.98 2.06
C PHE A 96 -0.51 -13.14 3.06
N GLY A 97 0.01 -14.29 2.66
CA GLY A 97 0.15 -15.48 3.50
C GLY A 97 1.54 -16.09 3.36
N VAL A 98 1.84 -17.08 4.21
CA VAL A 98 3.10 -17.83 4.13
C VAL A 98 3.27 -18.44 2.73
N GLY A 99 4.45 -18.27 2.15
CA GLY A 99 4.80 -18.70 0.80
C GLY A 99 4.54 -17.66 -0.30
N TYR A 100 3.93 -16.51 0.00
CA TYR A 100 3.82 -15.42 -0.97
C TYR A 100 5.20 -14.80 -1.23
N THR A 101 5.52 -14.53 -2.50
CA THR A 101 6.78 -13.91 -2.91
C THR A 101 6.50 -12.56 -3.59
N VAL A 102 7.11 -11.49 -3.08
CA VAL A 102 7.15 -10.19 -3.75
C VAL A 102 8.01 -10.31 -5.01
N GLN A 103 7.44 -9.94 -6.15
CA GLN A 103 8.12 -9.90 -7.45
C GLN A 103 8.47 -8.46 -7.82
N LYS A 104 9.51 -8.25 -8.64
CA LYS A 104 9.94 -6.90 -9.11
C LYS A 104 8.86 -6.06 -9.79
N ASP A 105 7.88 -6.69 -10.42
CA ASP A 105 6.77 -6.06 -11.12
C ASP A 105 5.49 -5.95 -10.26
N GLY A 106 5.52 -6.44 -9.02
CA GLY A 106 4.39 -6.42 -8.11
C GLY A 106 4.11 -5.03 -7.53
N ALA A 107 2.83 -4.70 -7.32
CA ALA A 107 2.41 -3.43 -6.70
C ALA A 107 2.89 -3.25 -5.24
N ASN A 108 3.34 -4.33 -4.60
CA ASN A 108 3.91 -4.34 -3.26
C ASN A 108 5.45 -4.42 -3.27
N TYR A 109 6.09 -4.23 -4.43
CA TYR A 109 7.54 -4.17 -4.56
C TYR A 109 8.09 -2.81 -4.13
N SER A 110 9.18 -2.81 -3.38
CA SER A 110 9.95 -1.61 -3.07
C SER A 110 11.45 -1.94 -3.12
N PRO A 111 12.26 -1.19 -3.88
CA PRO A 111 13.68 -1.50 -4.09
C PRO A 111 14.48 -1.60 -2.79
N ALA A 112 15.40 -2.57 -2.73
CA ALA A 112 16.23 -2.83 -1.55
C ALA A 112 17.43 -1.88 -1.40
N ASN A 113 17.86 -1.26 -2.50
CA ASN A 113 19.04 -0.39 -2.56
C ASN A 113 19.05 0.41 -3.87
N GLU A 114 20.06 1.27 -4.06
CA GLU A 114 20.18 2.14 -5.24
C GLU A 114 20.28 1.38 -6.57
N VAL A 115 21.01 0.25 -6.61
CA VAL A 115 21.17 -0.54 -7.84
C VAL A 115 19.84 -1.17 -8.24
N ASP A 116 19.16 -1.76 -7.26
CA ASP A 116 17.84 -2.34 -7.44
C ASP A 116 16.79 -1.29 -7.82
N PHE A 117 16.91 -0.07 -7.28
CA PHE A 117 16.09 1.07 -7.64
C PHE A 117 16.32 1.52 -9.08
N LEU A 118 17.58 1.53 -9.54
CA LEU A 118 17.89 1.86 -10.93
C LEU A 118 17.22 0.88 -11.90
N GLU A 119 17.32 -0.43 -11.61
CA GLU A 119 16.65 -1.46 -12.42
C GLU A 119 15.13 -1.27 -12.43
N TRP A 120 14.53 -1.03 -11.27
CA TRP A 120 13.11 -0.75 -11.16
C TRP A 120 12.69 0.50 -11.96
N ALA A 121 13.45 1.59 -11.85
CA ALA A 121 13.16 2.84 -12.56
C ALA A 121 13.32 2.71 -14.08
N ILE A 122 14.33 1.98 -14.55
CA ILE A 122 14.48 1.64 -15.97
C ILE A 122 13.28 0.83 -16.46
N ASN A 123 12.88 -0.21 -15.72
CA ASN A 123 11.73 -1.04 -16.08
C ASN A 123 10.43 -0.23 -16.11
N PHE A 124 10.21 0.65 -15.12
CA PHE A 124 9.03 1.51 -15.06
C PHE A 124 8.89 2.41 -16.30
N HIS A 125 10.02 2.91 -16.84
CA HIS A 125 10.04 3.74 -18.04
C HIS A 125 10.20 2.96 -19.35
N THR A 126 10.30 1.62 -19.28
CA THR A 126 10.42 0.76 -20.45
C THR A 126 9.02 0.47 -21.02
N GLU A 127 8.73 1.07 -22.15
CA GLU A 127 7.49 0.86 -22.91
C GLU A 127 7.79 0.82 -24.41
N PRO A 128 6.87 0.31 -25.26
CA PRO A 128 7.13 0.12 -26.68
C PRO A 128 7.61 1.38 -27.42
N GLU A 129 7.22 2.56 -26.94
CA GLU A 129 7.56 3.85 -27.56
C GLU A 129 8.85 4.47 -27.00
N HIS A 130 9.48 3.85 -25.99
CA HIS A 130 10.74 4.28 -25.39
C HIS A 130 11.87 3.31 -25.74
N LEU A 131 12.70 3.70 -26.71
CA LEU A 131 13.85 2.91 -27.17
C LEU A 131 15.10 3.24 -26.34
N LEU A 132 15.99 2.26 -26.21
CA LEU A 132 17.31 2.43 -25.57
C LEU A 132 17.23 3.01 -24.15
N VAL A 133 16.24 2.57 -23.37
CA VAL A 133 16.05 3.02 -21.99
C VAL A 133 17.29 2.66 -21.17
N SER A 134 17.84 3.65 -20.47
CA SER A 134 19.02 3.51 -19.61
C SER A 134 18.95 4.51 -18.47
N GLY A 135 19.79 4.33 -17.45
CA GLY A 135 19.84 5.29 -16.35
C GLY A 135 21.18 5.35 -15.63
N GLU A 136 21.31 6.40 -14.81
CA GLU A 136 22.53 6.76 -14.09
C GLU A 136 22.20 7.13 -12.64
N LEU A 137 22.95 6.56 -11.68
CA LEU A 137 22.89 6.88 -10.25
C LEU A 137 23.72 8.13 -9.90
N GLY A 138 23.59 8.60 -8.66
CA GLY A 138 24.41 9.71 -8.14
C GLY A 138 23.97 11.08 -8.63
N GLN A 139 22.77 11.17 -9.19
CA GLN A 139 22.16 12.41 -9.66
C GLN A 139 21.34 13.03 -8.52
N THR A 140 21.12 14.35 -8.53
CA THR A 140 20.23 15.02 -7.58
C THR A 140 19.14 15.81 -8.29
N ASP A 141 17.96 15.91 -7.68
CA ASP A 141 16.92 16.82 -8.14
C ASP A 141 17.31 18.30 -7.88
N GLY A 142 16.45 19.23 -8.30
CA GLY A 142 16.65 20.66 -8.07
C GLY A 142 16.65 21.09 -6.59
N ALA A 143 16.21 20.22 -5.68
CA ALA A 143 16.23 20.42 -4.24
C ALA A 143 17.42 19.71 -3.56
N GLY A 144 18.24 18.97 -4.32
CA GLY A 144 19.41 18.25 -3.82
C GLY A 144 19.11 16.83 -3.32
N HIS A 145 17.92 16.28 -3.54
CA HIS A 145 17.64 14.89 -3.17
C HIS A 145 18.28 13.91 -4.15
N PRO A 146 18.95 12.86 -3.67
CA PRO A 146 19.59 11.88 -4.54
C PRO A 146 18.56 11.01 -5.27
N GLY A 147 18.93 10.53 -6.44
CA GLY A 147 18.08 9.71 -7.29
C GLY A 147 18.80 9.13 -8.50
N ALA A 148 17.99 8.57 -9.40
CA ALA A 148 18.43 8.09 -10.70
C ALA A 148 17.87 8.98 -11.81
N LYS A 149 18.72 9.28 -12.81
CA LYS A 149 18.26 9.89 -14.05
C LYS A 149 18.03 8.79 -15.08
N ILE A 150 16.82 8.72 -15.64
CA ILE A 150 16.42 7.77 -16.68
C ILE A 150 16.33 8.50 -18.01
N THR A 151 16.84 7.90 -19.07
CA THR A 151 16.85 8.47 -20.43
C THR A 151 16.40 7.45 -21.46
N TRP A 152 15.75 7.91 -22.52
CA TRP A 152 15.27 7.08 -23.62
C TRP A 152 15.21 7.88 -24.93
N THR A 153 15.06 7.18 -26.05
CA THR A 153 14.75 7.77 -27.36
C THR A 153 13.31 7.45 -27.73
N TYR A 154 12.53 8.44 -28.15
CA TYR A 154 11.16 8.17 -28.61
C TYR A 154 11.17 7.41 -29.95
N ALA A 155 10.43 6.31 -30.00
CA ALA A 155 10.24 5.51 -31.20
C ALA A 155 9.46 6.26 -32.28
N ASP A 156 9.60 5.85 -33.54
CA ASP A 156 8.81 6.42 -34.65
C ASP A 156 7.31 6.09 -34.56
N THR A 157 6.93 5.14 -33.71
CA THR A 157 5.53 4.77 -33.48
C THR A 157 4.78 5.74 -32.56
N ILE A 158 5.48 6.62 -31.83
CA ILE A 158 4.81 7.58 -30.94
C ILE A 158 3.87 8.48 -31.74
N GLY A 159 2.68 8.71 -31.19
CA GLY A 159 1.65 9.55 -31.83
C GLY A 159 2.10 11.01 -32.02
N ASN A 160 2.96 11.52 -31.14
CA ASN A 160 3.51 12.86 -31.25
C ASN A 160 4.73 12.88 -32.19
N GLU A 161 4.49 13.16 -33.46
CA GLU A 161 5.52 13.12 -34.51
C GLU A 161 6.72 14.04 -34.22
N ALA A 162 6.49 15.14 -33.50
CA ALA A 162 7.55 16.09 -33.15
C ALA A 162 8.56 15.52 -32.13
N LEU A 163 8.26 14.41 -31.46
CA LEU A 163 9.14 13.76 -30.49
C LEU A 163 9.96 12.61 -31.08
N ARG A 164 9.56 12.05 -32.23
CA ARG A 164 10.22 10.90 -32.86
C ARG A 164 11.74 11.12 -32.99
N GLY A 165 12.52 10.15 -32.53
CA GLY A 165 13.98 10.19 -32.53
C GLY A 165 14.63 11.18 -31.54
N LYS A 166 13.84 11.94 -30.77
CA LYS A 166 14.36 12.84 -29.72
C LYS A 166 14.60 12.08 -28.42
N GLN A 167 15.48 12.63 -27.61
CA GLN A 167 15.76 12.13 -26.27
C GLN A 167 14.70 12.62 -25.27
N GLY A 168 14.13 11.68 -24.52
CA GLY A 168 13.35 11.93 -23.32
C GLY A 168 14.18 11.63 -22.07
N GLN A 169 13.78 12.22 -20.95
CA GLN A 169 14.39 11.93 -19.66
C GLN A 169 13.39 12.09 -18.51
N ALA A 170 13.62 11.36 -17.43
CA ALA A 170 12.95 11.50 -16.15
C ALA A 170 13.97 11.45 -15.01
N PHE A 171 13.63 12.07 -13.88
CA PHE A 171 14.40 11.90 -12.64
C PHE A 171 13.53 11.17 -11.63
N CYS A 172 14.06 10.11 -11.04
CA CYS A 172 13.40 9.29 -10.03
C CYS A 172 14.15 9.48 -8.71
N THR A 173 13.58 10.23 -7.78
CA THR A 173 14.15 10.45 -6.44
C THR A 173 14.15 9.14 -5.64
N PHE A 174 15.22 8.87 -4.89
CA PHE A 174 15.26 7.71 -4.00
C PHE A 174 14.15 7.78 -2.93
N PRO A 175 13.62 6.63 -2.50
CA PRO A 175 12.68 6.61 -1.40
C PRO A 175 13.38 7.04 -0.10
N PRO A 176 12.65 7.64 0.85
CA PRO A 176 13.21 8.02 2.15
C PRO A 176 13.63 6.79 2.97
N LYS A 177 13.10 5.60 2.64
CA LYS A 177 13.42 4.32 3.24
C LYS A 177 13.43 3.24 2.16
N TRP A 178 14.48 2.43 2.14
CA TRP A 178 14.58 1.28 1.24
C TRP A 178 13.61 0.18 1.65
N GLY A 179 13.06 -0.50 0.64
CA GLY A 179 12.28 -1.70 0.81
C GLY A 179 13.15 -2.94 1.03
N ARG A 180 12.54 -4.11 0.84
CA ARG A 180 13.22 -5.40 0.94
C ARG A 180 13.56 -6.02 -0.42
N GLY A 181 13.18 -5.38 -1.53
CA GLY A 181 13.26 -5.95 -2.86
C GLY A 181 12.31 -7.14 -2.99
N GLU A 182 12.75 -8.20 -3.68
CA GLU A 182 12.04 -9.46 -3.76
C GLU A 182 12.29 -10.31 -2.51
N TRP A 183 11.22 -10.78 -1.90
CA TRP A 183 11.32 -11.65 -0.72
C TRP A 183 10.07 -12.49 -0.54
N THR A 184 10.22 -13.62 0.15
CA THR A 184 9.14 -14.58 0.41
C THR A 184 8.75 -14.56 1.87
N ALA A 185 7.45 -14.57 2.16
CA ALA A 185 6.94 -14.69 3.51
C ALA A 185 7.17 -16.11 4.02
N LEU A 186 8.08 -16.29 4.98
CA LEU A 186 8.36 -17.60 5.59
C LEU A 186 7.48 -17.84 6.82
N THR A 187 6.98 -16.75 7.42
CA THR A 187 6.17 -16.75 8.63
C THR A 187 4.93 -15.88 8.49
N LEU A 188 3.99 -15.97 9.44
CA LEU A 188 2.86 -15.04 9.50
C LEU A 188 3.29 -13.60 9.82
N ASP A 189 4.39 -13.43 10.54
CA ASP A 189 4.95 -12.11 10.81
C ASP A 189 5.55 -11.48 9.54
N ASP A 190 6.15 -12.30 8.67
CA ASP A 190 6.56 -11.85 7.34
C ASP A 190 5.36 -11.41 6.50
N ALA A 191 4.29 -12.22 6.50
CA ALA A 191 3.05 -11.88 5.79
C ALA A 191 2.42 -10.59 6.34
N LYS A 192 2.47 -10.37 7.66
CA LYS A 192 2.06 -9.12 8.30
C LYS A 192 2.89 -7.94 7.81
N GLN A 193 4.20 -8.10 7.74
CA GLN A 193 5.08 -7.05 7.24
C GLN A 193 4.79 -6.73 5.76
N MET A 194 4.48 -7.73 4.92
CA MET A 194 4.05 -7.47 3.54
C MET A 194 2.73 -6.67 3.46
N ALA A 195 1.78 -6.94 4.35
CA ALA A 195 0.55 -6.16 4.44
C ALA A 195 0.82 -4.70 4.84
N ILE A 196 1.78 -4.48 5.76
CA ILE A 196 2.23 -3.13 6.14
C ILE A 196 2.86 -2.42 4.94
N ASP A 197 3.85 -3.05 4.30
CA ASP A 197 4.58 -2.48 3.15
C ASP A 197 3.61 -2.12 2.00
N PHE A 198 2.63 -2.99 1.73
CA PHE A 198 1.58 -2.72 0.74
C PHE A 198 0.67 -1.56 1.14
N ALA A 199 0.20 -1.54 2.39
CA ALA A 199 -0.64 -0.44 2.87
C ALA A 199 0.10 0.90 2.81
N GLU A 200 1.41 0.93 3.08
CA GLU A 200 2.27 2.10 2.90
C GLU A 200 2.36 2.52 1.42
N SER A 201 2.56 1.57 0.49
CA SER A 201 2.73 1.89 -0.93
C SER A 201 1.47 2.42 -1.61
N VAL A 202 0.28 2.04 -1.12
CA VAL A 202 -1.00 2.44 -1.73
C VAL A 202 -1.73 3.56 -0.98
N SER A 203 -1.20 4.08 0.13
CA SER A 203 -1.84 5.15 0.92
C SER A 203 -1.77 6.53 0.28
#